data_AF-A0A246FH79-F1
#
_entry.id   AF-A0A246FH79-F1
#
_cell.length_a   1.000
_cell.length_b   1.000
_cell.length_c   1.000
_cell.angle_alpha   90.00
_cell.angle_beta   90.00
_cell.angle_gamma   90.00
#
_symmetry.space_group_name_H-M   'P 1'
#
loop_
_entity.id
_entity.type
_entity.pdbx_description
1 polymer ?
#
loop_
_entity_poly.entity_id
_entity_poly.type
_entity_poly.pdbx_seq_one_letter_code
_entity_poly.pdbx_strand_id
1 'polypeptide(L)' 'MQALGWQHQVASRPPSATRGFVPVAQRWVVERTFAWLNYFRRLAMGHERTAASHAAWLPVANLTMTLRRATAH' A
#
# COMPACT_ATOMS: atom_id res chain seq x y z
N MET A 1 -13.99 -9.98 5.01
CA MET A 1 -12.75 -10.74 4.70
C MET A 1 -12.86 -12.20 5.12
N GLN A 2 -13.26 -12.52 6.37
CA GLN A 2 -13.58 -13.91 6.75
C GLN A 2 -14.82 -14.49 6.03
N ALA A 3 -15.80 -13.66 5.68
CA ALA A 3 -17.02 -14.07 4.97
C ALA A 3 -16.82 -14.65 3.55
N LEU A 4 -15.63 -14.48 2.96
CA LEU A 4 -15.29 -15.01 1.63
C LEU A 4 -14.37 -16.25 1.70
N GLY A 5 -14.08 -16.77 2.89
CA GLY A 5 -13.14 -17.89 3.08
C GLY A 5 -11.65 -17.48 3.03
N TRP A 6 -11.34 -16.19 2.93
CA TRP A 6 -9.96 -15.70 2.91
C TRP A 6 -9.41 -15.57 4.33
N GLN A 7 -8.37 -16.36 4.64
CA GLN A 7 -7.62 -16.23 5.89
C GLN A 7 -6.65 -15.05 5.79
N HIS A 8 -6.99 -13.93 6.43
CA HIS A 8 -6.08 -12.78 6.55
C HIS A 8 -5.37 -12.83 7.90
N GLN A 9 -4.03 -12.85 7.88
CA GLN A 9 -3.21 -12.74 9.08
C GLN A 9 -3.12 -11.27 9.48
N VAL A 10 -3.79 -10.89 10.56
CA VAL A 10 -3.67 -9.54 11.13
C VAL A 10 -2.33 -9.44 11.85
N ALA A 11 -1.45 -8.59 11.32
CA ALA A 11 -0.23 -8.21 11.98
C ALA A 11 -0.53 -7.41 13.25
N SER A 12 0.03 -7.85 14.38
CA SER A 12 0.03 -7.08 15.63
C SER A 12 1.47 -6.75 16.03
N ARG A 13 1.63 -5.69 16.83
CA ARG A 13 2.91 -5.37 17.46
C ARG A 13 3.34 -6.58 18.31
N PRO A 14 4.55 -7.12 18.11
CA PRO A 14 5.02 -8.23 18.93
C PRO A 14 5.08 -7.82 20.41
N PRO A 15 4.80 -8.75 21.35
CA PRO A 15 4.86 -8.47 22.78
C PRO A 15 6.21 -7.85 23.18
N SER A 16 6.18 -6.87 24.08
CA SER A 16 7.38 -6.13 24.53
C SER A 16 8.45 -7.02 25.16
N ALA A 17 8.07 -8.21 25.64
CA ALA A 17 8.98 -9.19 26.23
C ALA A 17 9.81 -9.98 25.19
N THR A 18 9.51 -9.89 23.90
CA THR A 18 10.26 -10.63 22.88
C THR A 18 11.57 -9.91 22.55
N ARG A 19 12.70 -10.53 22.90
CA ARG A 19 14.04 -10.00 22.60
C ARG A 19 14.46 -10.40 21.19
N GLY A 20 14.77 -9.42 20.33
CA GLY A 20 15.27 -9.63 18.98
C GLY A 20 14.26 -9.26 17.88
N PHE A 21 14.60 -9.59 16.62
CA PHE A 21 13.74 -9.29 15.47
C PHE A 21 12.63 -10.34 15.33
N VAL A 22 11.37 -9.89 15.34
CA VAL A 22 10.19 -10.74 15.08
C VAL A 22 9.64 -10.39 13.71
N PRO A 23 9.66 -11.32 12.73
CA PRO A 23 8.99 -11.13 11.45
C PRO A 23 7.48 -10.93 11.67
N VAL A 24 6.92 -9.90 11.05
CA VAL A 24 5.48 -9.59 11.12
C VAL A 24 4.90 -9.76 9.72
N ALA A 25 3.76 -10.46 9.63
CA ALA A 25 3.06 -10.67 8.36
C ALA A 25 2.78 -9.30 7.70
N GLN A 26 3.05 -9.19 6.39
CA GLN A 26 2.79 -7.98 5.60
C GLN A 26 3.43 -6.68 6.11
N ARG A 27 4.53 -6.77 6.88
CA ARG A 27 5.22 -5.60 7.49
C ARG A 27 5.44 -4.42 6.55
N TRP A 28 5.77 -4.68 5.29
CA TRP A 28 6.20 -3.68 4.32
C TRP A 28 5.12 -3.26 3.31
N VAL A 29 3.86 -3.68 3.50
CA VAL A 29 2.80 -3.37 2.53
C VAL A 29 2.61 -1.86 2.37
N VAL A 30 2.60 -1.12 3.49
CA VAL A 30 2.35 0.33 3.50
C VAL A 30 3.50 1.09 2.85
N GLU A 31 4.73 0.79 3.25
CA GLU A 31 5.94 1.43 2.73
C GLU A 31 6.11 1.13 1.25
N ARG A 32 5.81 -0.10 0.81
CA ARG A 32 5.86 -0.47 -0.60
C ARG A 32 4.84 0.31 -1.42
N THR A 33 3.63 0.52 -0.90
CA THR A 33 2.65 1.39 -1.55
C THR A 33 3.22 2.78 -1.73
N PHE A 34 3.76 3.41 -0.68
CA PHE A 34 4.37 4.74 -0.80
C PHE A 34 5.56 4.79 -1.76
N ALA A 35 6.41 3.75 -1.78
CA ALA A 35 7.51 3.64 -2.73
C ALA A 35 7.02 3.63 -4.18
N TRP A 36 5.91 2.93 -4.48
CA TRP A 36 5.30 2.95 -5.80
C TRP A 36 4.66 4.30 -6.15
N LEU A 37 4.01 4.94 -5.19
CA LEU A 37 3.38 6.25 -5.40
C LEU A 37 4.40 7.34 -5.75
N ASN A 38 5.66 7.19 -5.33
CA ASN A 38 6.74 8.11 -5.70
C ASN A 38 7.00 8.17 -7.22
N TYR A 39 6.61 7.15 -7.99
CA TYR A 39 6.72 7.15 -9.46
C TYR A 39 5.55 7.85 -10.16
N PHE A 40 4.55 8.31 -9.41
CA PHE A 40 3.42 9.08 -9.92
C PHE A 40 3.63 10.54 -9.53
N ARG A 41 4.12 11.36 -10.46
CA ARG A 41 4.51 12.77 -10.21
C ARG A 41 3.49 13.57 -9.39
N ARG A 42 2.18 13.42 -9.67
CA ARG A 42 1.08 14.13 -8.98
C ARG A 42 0.85 13.71 -7.53
N LEU A 43 1.34 12.53 -7.15
CA LEU A 43 1.27 11.97 -5.80
C LEU A 43 2.60 12.09 -5.04
N ALA A 44 3.73 12.19 -5.77
CA ALA A 44 5.06 12.35 -5.19
C ALA A 44 5.28 13.78 -4.64
N MET A 45 4.74 14.79 -5.33
CA MET A 45 4.73 16.17 -4.87
C MET A 45 3.32 16.73 -4.90
N GLY A 46 3.00 17.58 -3.92
CA GLY A 46 1.69 18.23 -3.80
C GLY A 46 1.45 19.25 -4.92
N HIS A 47 1.05 18.77 -6.09
CA HIS A 47 0.71 19.60 -7.25
C HIS A 47 -0.73 20.11 -7.20
N GLU A 48 -1.60 19.44 -6.46
CA GLU A 48 -3.03 19.73 -6.43
C GLU A 48 -3.37 20.86 -5.46
N ARG A 49 -4.37 21.67 -5.82
CA ARG A 49 -4.85 22.78 -4.98
C ARG A 49 -5.59 22.30 -3.72
N THR A 50 -6.20 21.11 -3.77
CA THR A 50 -6.99 20.58 -2.65
C THR A 50 -6.61 19.14 -2.34
N ALA A 51 -6.78 18.76 -1.07
CA ALA A 51 -6.57 17.38 -0.63
C ALA A 51 -7.52 16.40 -1.34
N ALA A 52 -8.75 16.83 -1.67
CA ALA A 52 -9.71 16.02 -2.43
C ALA A 52 -9.20 15.73 -3.85
N SER A 53 -8.67 16.75 -4.53
CA SER A 53 -8.04 16.58 -5.85
C SER A 53 -6.83 15.65 -5.77
N HIS A 54 -5.99 15.76 -4.72
CA HIS A 54 -4.86 14.86 -4.51
C HIS A 54 -5.30 13.41 -4.26
N ALA A 55 -6.32 13.21 -3.41
CA ALA A 55 -6.88 11.89 -3.11
C ALA A 55 -7.49 11.21 -4.35
N ALA A 56 -8.06 11.99 -5.27
CA ALA A 56 -8.60 11.47 -6.53
C ALA A 56 -7.54 10.82 -7.44
N TRP A 57 -6.25 11.14 -7.26
CA TRP A 57 -5.16 10.51 -8.03
C TRP A 57 -4.75 9.13 -7.52
N LEU A 58 -5.02 8.80 -6.25
CA LEU A 58 -4.71 7.48 -5.68
C LEU A 58 -5.33 6.31 -6.45
N PRO A 59 -6.65 6.28 -6.76
CA PRO A 59 -7.24 5.20 -7.54
C PRO A 59 -6.67 5.13 -8.96
N VAL A 60 -6.32 6.27 -9.58
CA VAL A 60 -5.72 6.31 -10.92
C VAL A 60 -4.34 5.65 -10.92
N ALA A 61 -3.52 5.92 -9.91
CA ALA A 61 -2.23 5.27 -9.74
C ALA A 61 -2.38 3.75 -9.54
N ASN A 62 -3.31 3.34 -8.68
CA ASN A 62 -3.61 1.92 -8.44
C ASN A 62 -4.08 1.21 -9.72
N LEU A 63 -5.00 1.82 -10.46
CA LEU A 63 -5.48 1.29 -11.75
C LEU A 63 -4.32 1.12 -12.72
N THR A 64 -3.46 2.13 -12.85
CA THR A 64 -2.30 2.09 -13.74
C THR A 64 -1.35 0.94 -13.40
N MET A 65 -1.05 0.73 -12.10
CA MET A 65 -0.20 -0.38 -11.66
C MET A 65 -0.84 -1.74 -11.95
N THR A 66 -2.13 -1.90 -11.67
CA THR A 66 -2.87 -3.14 -11.94
C THR A 66 -2.92 -3.47 -13.42
N LEU A 67 -3.23 -2.47 -14.27
CA LEU A 67 -3.26 -2.65 -15.72
C LEU A 67 -1.88 -3.06 -16.26
N ARG A 68 -0.81 -2.38 -15.82
CA ARG A 68 0.56 -2.75 -16.21
C ARG A 68 0.90 -4.19 -15.87
N ARG A 69 0.43 -4.69 -14.71
CA ARG A 69 0.64 -6.09 -14.32
C ARG A 69 -0.21 -7.06 -15.12
N ALA A 70 -1.43 -6.67 -15.49
CA ALA A 70 -2.33 -7.51 -16.28
C ALA A 70 -1.88 -7.66 -17.74
N THR A 71 -1.19 -6.65 -18.29
CA THR A 71 -0.72 -6.66 -19.68
C THR A 71 0.77 -6.98 -19.82
N ALA A 72 1.50 -7.13 -18.71
CA ALA A 72 2.89 -7.60 -18.74
C ALA A 72 2.89 -9.11 -19.01
N HIS A 73 3.06 -9.47 -20.28
CA HIS A 73 3.32 -10.84 -20.74
C HIS A 73 4.80 -11.20 -20.61
#